data_AF-A0A920K216-F1
#
_entry.id   AF-A0A920K216-F1
#
_cell.length_a   1.000
_cell.length_b   1.000
_cell.length_c   1.000
_cell.angle_alpha   90.00
_cell.angle_beta   90.00
_cell.angle_gamma   90.00
#
_symmetry.space_group_name_H-M   'P 1'
#
loop_
_entity.id
_entity.type
_entity.pdbx_description
1 polymer ?
#
loop_
_entity_poly.entity_id
_entity_poly.type
_entity_poly.pdbx_seq_one_letter_code
_entity_poly.pdbx_strand_id
1 'polypeptide(L)'
;MAAELEVETPAFRALGGHLQQGLRYGENPHQQAGFYVGGPLREGVATAQQVQGKELSYNNINDTDAAFELVSEFDPADSAACAIIKHANPCGVARGADLSEAFTKALACDPVSAFGGIIAMNRPLDATTAEAITQLFTEVIIAPGADDAARNIIAAKKNLRLLITTGLADRHAEGLSLRTVAGGFLAQNRDAGAVTPEHLKTVTKRAPDVSEMADLLFAWQVAKHVKSNAIVYAKDGATVGIGAGQMSRLDSSRIAARKSEDAAEAAGLSAPLVLGSVVASDAFFPVRRWSVECRQCRCHGHYSTRRVDPR
;
A
#
# COMPACT_ATOMS: atom_id res chain seq x y z
N MET A 1 8.76 -17.80 -24.25
CA MET A 1 9.57 -19.05 -24.20
C MET A 1 9.25 -19.94 -23.00
N ALA A 2 9.51 -19.60 -21.72
CA ALA A 2 9.18 -20.54 -20.63
C ALA A 2 7.66 -20.73 -20.38
N ALA A 3 6.89 -19.63 -20.37
CA ALA A 3 5.42 -19.68 -20.25
C ALA A 3 4.76 -20.32 -21.49
N GLU A 4 5.30 -20.07 -22.68
CA GLU A 4 4.85 -20.70 -23.94
C GLU A 4 5.15 -22.20 -23.99
N LEU A 5 6.14 -22.67 -23.23
CA LEU A 5 6.51 -24.09 -23.11
C LEU A 5 5.84 -24.77 -21.89
N GLU A 6 4.96 -24.06 -21.17
CA GLU A 6 4.25 -24.55 -19.97
C GLU A 6 5.19 -25.12 -18.89
N VAL A 7 6.43 -24.61 -18.82
CA VAL A 7 7.40 -25.02 -17.80
C VAL A 7 7.30 -24.09 -16.60
N GLU A 8 6.68 -24.55 -15.51
CA GLU A 8 6.49 -23.76 -14.28
C GLU A 8 7.84 -23.27 -13.71
N THR A 9 8.83 -24.16 -13.62
CA THR A 9 10.16 -23.86 -13.11
C THR A 9 11.23 -24.27 -14.14
N PRO A 10 11.59 -23.37 -15.08
CA PRO A 10 12.61 -23.66 -16.07
C PRO A 10 13.98 -23.77 -15.42
N ALA A 11 14.82 -24.66 -15.98
CA ALA A 11 16.18 -24.92 -15.52
C ALA A 11 17.12 -23.70 -15.67
N PHE A 12 16.77 -22.75 -16.53
CA PHE A 12 17.51 -21.52 -16.75
C PHE A 12 16.55 -20.32 -16.78
N ARG A 13 16.92 -19.24 -16.07
CA ARG A 13 16.19 -17.97 -16.07
C ARG A 13 17.18 -16.82 -16.29
N ALA A 14 16.85 -15.92 -17.21
CA ALA A 14 17.58 -14.69 -17.46
C ALA A 14 16.63 -13.49 -17.35
N LEU A 15 17.13 -12.39 -16.80
CA LEU A 15 16.43 -11.10 -16.72
C LEU A 15 17.21 -10.08 -17.54
N GLY A 16 16.51 -9.33 -18.40
CA GLY A 16 17.10 -8.27 -19.21
C GLY A 16 16.19 -7.06 -19.25
N GLY A 17 16.78 -5.90 -19.53
CA GLY A 17 16.08 -4.63 -19.68
C GLY A 17 16.98 -3.56 -20.28
N HIS A 18 16.38 -2.48 -20.75
CA HIS A 18 17.05 -1.31 -21.27
C HIS A 18 17.15 -0.25 -20.16
N LEU A 19 18.28 0.47 -20.09
CA LEU A 19 18.42 1.58 -19.14
C LEU A 19 17.43 2.69 -19.52
N GLN A 20 16.46 2.94 -18.65
CA GLN A 20 15.51 4.04 -18.80
C GLN A 20 16.11 5.34 -18.27
N GLN A 21 16.78 5.29 -17.12
CA GLN A 21 17.34 6.47 -16.45
C GLN A 21 18.52 6.08 -15.55
N GLY A 22 19.62 6.84 -15.62
CA GLY A 22 20.67 6.79 -14.59
C GLY A 22 20.22 7.50 -13.32
N LEU A 23 20.43 6.91 -12.14
CA LEU A 23 19.99 7.47 -10.87
C LEU A 23 21.16 8.12 -10.14
N ARG A 24 20.89 9.21 -9.43
CA ARG A 24 21.92 9.97 -8.70
C ARG A 24 22.69 9.09 -7.70
N TYR A 25 21.99 8.18 -7.04
CA TYR A 25 22.52 7.14 -6.17
C TYR A 25 21.45 6.05 -5.97
N GLY A 26 21.82 4.94 -5.35
CA GLY A 26 20.93 3.84 -4.97
C GLY A 26 20.07 4.17 -3.74
N GLU A 27 19.85 3.19 -2.86
CA GLU A 27 19.12 3.42 -1.61
C GLU A 27 19.85 4.43 -0.71
N ASN A 28 21.19 4.41 -0.75
CA ASN A 28 22.08 5.30 0.00
C ASN A 28 23.05 6.07 -0.92
N PRO A 29 23.52 7.27 -0.54
CA PRO A 29 24.32 8.15 -1.40
C PRO A 29 25.63 7.57 -1.97
N HIS A 30 26.21 6.55 -1.33
CA HIS A 30 27.46 5.94 -1.76
C HIS A 30 27.26 4.83 -2.82
N GLN A 31 26.01 4.46 -3.11
CA GLN A 31 25.67 3.40 -4.06
C GLN A 31 25.37 4.01 -5.43
N GLN A 32 25.89 3.43 -6.51
CA GLN A 32 25.48 3.78 -7.87
C GLN A 32 24.21 3.01 -8.24
N ALA A 33 23.33 3.61 -9.05
CA ALA A 33 22.10 2.95 -9.49
C ALA A 33 21.63 3.42 -10.86
N GLY A 34 20.82 2.57 -11.50
CA GLY A 34 20.09 2.87 -12.74
C GLY A 34 18.72 2.21 -12.70
N PHE A 35 17.74 2.85 -13.34
CA PHE A 35 16.41 2.31 -13.53
C PHE A 35 16.32 1.66 -14.91
N TYR A 36 16.00 0.38 -14.95
CA TYR A 36 15.92 -0.41 -16.17
C TYR A 36 14.48 -0.87 -16.40
N VAL A 37 14.03 -0.83 -17.66
CA VAL A 37 12.73 -1.31 -18.08
C VAL A 37 12.90 -2.52 -18.99
N GLY A 38 12.18 -3.59 -18.69
CA GLY A 38 12.23 -4.84 -19.44
C GLY A 38 11.22 -5.82 -18.86
N GLY A 39 10.46 -6.48 -19.72
CA GLY A 39 9.38 -7.38 -19.32
C GLY A 39 8.05 -7.07 -20.02
N PRO A 40 6.98 -7.80 -19.67
CA PRO A 40 5.63 -7.54 -20.17
C PRO A 40 5.18 -6.12 -19.81
N LEU A 41 4.42 -5.49 -20.72
CA LEU A 41 3.84 -4.18 -20.47
C LEU A 41 2.81 -4.28 -19.33
N ARG A 42 3.04 -3.53 -18.25
CA ARG A 42 2.13 -3.41 -17.11
C ARG A 42 2.16 -1.98 -16.61
N GLU A 43 0.99 -1.42 -16.35
CA GLU A 43 0.88 -0.07 -15.80
C GLU A 43 1.59 0.04 -14.45
N GLY A 44 2.39 1.08 -14.28
CA GLY A 44 3.17 1.31 -13.07
C GLY A 44 4.19 2.43 -13.22
N VAL A 45 5.10 2.53 -12.25
CA VAL A 45 6.15 3.57 -12.26
C VAL A 45 7.03 3.53 -13.51
N ALA A 46 7.19 2.35 -14.12
CA ALA A 46 7.95 2.16 -15.36
C ALA A 46 7.27 2.72 -16.61
N THR A 47 5.93 2.79 -16.64
CA THR A 47 5.16 3.33 -17.77
C THR A 47 4.68 4.76 -17.52
N ALA A 48 4.81 5.26 -16.29
CA ALA A 48 4.33 6.57 -15.91
C ALA A 48 5.13 7.71 -16.56
N GLN A 49 4.41 8.74 -17.02
CA GLN A 49 5.01 9.98 -17.50
C GLN A 49 5.21 10.95 -16.33
N GLN A 50 6.44 11.36 -16.09
CA GLN A 50 6.71 12.47 -15.19
C GLN A 50 6.38 13.81 -15.87
N VAL A 51 5.37 14.52 -15.37
CA VAL A 51 4.90 15.79 -15.95
C VAL A 51 5.34 17.03 -15.16
N GLN A 52 5.86 16.84 -13.95
CA GLN A 52 6.34 17.93 -13.06
C GLN A 52 7.43 17.41 -12.11
N GLY A 53 8.28 18.31 -11.64
CA GLY A 53 9.19 18.07 -10.51
C GLY A 53 10.60 17.63 -10.90
N LYS A 54 11.41 17.33 -9.87
CA LYS A 54 12.81 16.88 -10.00
C LYS A 54 12.90 15.43 -10.51
N GLU A 55 14.07 15.02 -11.00
CA GLU A 55 14.34 13.60 -11.27
C GLU A 55 14.00 12.70 -10.07
N LEU A 56 13.46 11.51 -10.36
CA LEU A 56 13.17 10.48 -9.37
C LEU A 56 14.47 9.89 -8.80
N SER A 57 14.51 9.68 -7.48
CA SER A 57 15.54 8.87 -6.84
C SER A 57 15.20 7.38 -6.85
N TYR A 58 16.16 6.52 -6.51
CA TYR A 58 15.92 5.08 -6.31
C TYR A 58 14.77 4.81 -5.33
N ASN A 59 14.78 5.49 -4.18
CA ASN A 59 13.72 5.34 -3.17
C ASN A 59 12.39 5.89 -3.67
N ASN A 60 12.38 6.96 -4.46
CA ASN A 60 11.13 7.44 -5.06
C ASN A 60 10.52 6.37 -5.97
N ILE A 61 11.31 5.72 -6.84
CA ILE A 61 10.80 4.68 -7.73
C ILE A 61 10.22 3.51 -6.94
N ASN A 62 10.97 3.02 -5.94
CA ASN A 62 10.55 1.89 -5.10
C ASN A 62 9.28 2.20 -4.28
N ASP A 63 9.20 3.39 -3.68
CA ASP A 63 8.04 3.79 -2.88
C ASP A 63 6.82 4.11 -3.76
N THR A 64 7.03 4.66 -4.97
CA THR A 64 5.96 4.90 -5.95
C THR A 64 5.38 3.60 -6.47
N ASP A 65 6.22 2.60 -6.76
CA ASP A 65 5.77 1.27 -7.17
C ASP A 65 4.87 0.66 -6.07
N ALA A 66 5.34 0.66 -4.82
CA ALA A 66 4.55 0.17 -3.69
C ALA A 66 3.22 0.93 -3.51
N ALA A 67 3.22 2.25 -3.71
CA ALA A 67 2.02 3.08 -3.59
C ALA A 67 1.01 2.76 -4.69
N PHE A 68 1.49 2.64 -5.92
CA PHE A 68 0.66 2.40 -7.09
C PHE A 68 0.09 0.98 -7.12
N GLU A 69 0.89 -0.03 -6.74
CA GLU A 69 0.43 -1.40 -6.57
C GLU A 69 -0.71 -1.51 -5.55
N LEU A 70 -0.56 -0.83 -4.41
CA LEU A 70 -1.55 -0.85 -3.35
C LEU A 70 -2.83 -0.12 -3.74
N VAL A 71 -2.75 1.09 -4.32
CA VAL A 71 -3.96 1.83 -4.69
C VAL A 71 -4.73 1.11 -5.82
N SER A 72 -4.04 0.35 -6.66
CA SER A 72 -4.62 -0.45 -7.74
C SER A 72 -5.41 -1.68 -7.25
N GLU A 73 -5.34 -2.03 -5.96
CA GLU A 73 -6.25 -3.03 -5.37
C GLU A 73 -7.71 -2.56 -5.36
N PHE A 74 -7.96 -1.25 -5.47
CA PHE A 74 -9.27 -0.63 -5.34
C PHE A 74 -9.82 -0.16 -6.69
N ASP A 75 -10.95 -0.75 -7.10
CA ASP A 75 -11.58 -0.42 -8.37
C ASP A 75 -12.09 1.04 -8.35
N PRO A 76 -11.66 1.89 -9.30
CA PRO A 76 -12.11 3.27 -9.38
C PRO A 76 -13.60 3.40 -9.70
N ALA A 77 -14.27 2.37 -10.21
CA ALA A 77 -15.73 2.35 -10.37
C ALA A 77 -16.45 2.25 -9.02
N ASP A 78 -15.86 1.56 -8.03
CA ASP A 78 -16.46 1.34 -6.71
C ASP A 78 -16.26 2.55 -5.79
N SER A 79 -15.04 3.09 -5.74
CA SER A 79 -14.69 4.18 -4.82
C SER A 79 -13.45 4.94 -5.24
N ALA A 80 -13.32 6.19 -4.78
CA ALA A 80 -12.05 6.89 -4.83
C ALA A 80 -11.13 6.30 -3.75
N ALA A 81 -9.85 6.14 -4.03
CA ALA A 81 -8.89 5.59 -3.09
C ALA A 81 -7.56 6.35 -3.12
N CYS A 82 -6.96 6.46 -1.94
CA CYS A 82 -5.67 7.09 -1.71
C CYS A 82 -4.77 6.15 -0.89
N ALA A 83 -3.54 5.96 -1.32
CA ALA A 83 -2.49 5.29 -0.55
C ALA A 83 -1.32 6.24 -0.31
N ILE A 84 -0.90 6.38 0.94
CA ILE A 84 0.25 7.19 1.37
C ILE A 84 1.35 6.23 1.85
N ILE A 85 2.47 6.23 1.14
CA ILE A 85 3.62 5.35 1.39
C ILE A 85 4.82 6.14 1.89
N LYS A 86 5.59 5.51 2.78
CA LYS A 86 6.94 5.94 3.15
C LYS A 86 7.82 4.72 3.40
N HIS A 87 8.98 4.65 2.75
CA HIS A 87 9.91 3.52 2.86
C HIS A 87 9.23 2.17 2.57
N ALA A 88 8.56 2.09 1.42
CA ALA A 88 7.83 0.93 0.90
C ALA A 88 6.77 0.33 1.83
N ASN A 89 6.29 1.08 2.82
CA ASN A 89 5.19 0.70 3.71
C ASN A 89 4.10 1.79 3.71
N PRO A 90 2.81 1.41 3.76
CA PRO A 90 1.76 2.39 3.91
C PRO A 90 1.75 2.97 5.33
N CYS A 91 1.67 4.30 5.41
CA CYS A 91 1.35 5.00 6.64
C CYS A 91 -0.13 5.39 6.72
N GLY A 92 -0.85 5.36 5.59
CA GLY A 92 -2.30 5.54 5.57
C GLY A 92 -2.90 5.14 4.22
N VAL A 93 -4.06 4.49 4.25
CA VAL A 93 -4.83 4.09 3.07
C VAL A 93 -6.30 4.33 3.36
N ALA A 94 -7.05 4.85 2.39
CA ALA A 94 -8.48 4.97 2.55
C ALA A 94 -9.23 4.99 1.23
N ARG A 95 -10.51 4.66 1.32
CA ARG A 95 -11.53 4.89 0.31
C ARG A 95 -12.41 6.08 0.71
N GLY A 96 -12.96 6.77 -0.28
CA GLY A 96 -13.87 7.91 -0.11
C GLY A 96 -14.85 8.04 -1.28
N ALA A 97 -15.83 8.92 -1.13
CA ALA A 97 -16.73 9.30 -2.21
C ALA A 97 -15.96 10.02 -3.33
N ASP A 98 -14.98 10.83 -2.94
CA ASP A 98 -14.03 11.53 -3.81
C ASP A 98 -12.58 11.39 -3.31
N LEU A 99 -11.62 11.85 -4.13
CA LEU A 99 -10.20 11.75 -3.81
C LEU A 99 -9.78 12.61 -2.62
N SER A 100 -10.46 13.73 -2.38
CA SER A 100 -10.18 14.63 -1.26
C SER A 100 -10.57 13.98 0.08
N GLU A 101 -11.73 13.33 0.13
CA GLU A 101 -12.17 12.55 1.28
C GLU A 101 -11.22 11.36 1.52
N ALA A 102 -10.89 10.61 0.47
CA ALA A 102 -9.95 9.49 0.56
C ALA A 102 -8.57 9.94 1.06
N PHE A 103 -8.03 11.04 0.55
CA PHE A 103 -6.78 11.62 1.03
C PHE A 103 -6.85 12.03 2.49
N THR A 104 -7.91 12.73 2.88
CA THR A 104 -8.10 13.21 4.27
C THR A 104 -8.15 12.03 5.25
N LYS A 105 -8.91 10.99 4.92
CA LYS A 105 -9.00 9.76 5.73
C LYS A 105 -7.68 9.01 5.80
N ALA A 106 -6.95 8.89 4.68
CA ALA A 106 -5.65 8.24 4.66
C ALA A 106 -4.62 9.01 5.52
N LEU A 107 -4.59 10.34 5.41
CA LEU A 107 -3.70 11.21 6.17
C LEU A 107 -3.97 11.13 7.68
N ALA A 108 -5.23 10.99 8.09
CA ALA A 108 -5.62 10.87 9.50
C ALA A 108 -5.07 9.61 10.19
N CYS A 109 -4.65 8.59 9.45
CA CYS A 109 -4.07 7.37 10.02
C CYS A 109 -2.72 7.62 10.72
N ASP A 110 -1.84 8.41 10.10
CA ASP A 110 -0.50 8.73 10.62
C ASP A 110 0.03 10.01 9.93
N PRO A 111 -0.43 11.20 10.36
CA PRO A 111 -0.08 12.46 9.71
C PRO A 111 1.41 12.79 9.83
N VAL A 112 2.08 12.30 10.88
CA VAL A 112 3.52 12.51 11.10
C VAL A 112 4.33 11.73 10.07
N SER A 113 4.00 10.47 9.84
CA SER A 113 4.71 9.64 8.85
C SER A 113 4.39 10.06 7.41
N ALA A 114 3.19 10.58 7.14
CA ALA A 114 2.81 11.06 5.81
C ALA A 114 3.69 12.20 5.28
N PHE A 115 4.34 12.97 6.17
CA PHE A 115 5.29 14.01 5.79
C PHE A 115 6.49 13.43 5.03
N GLY A 116 6.69 13.92 3.80
CA GLY A 116 7.69 13.43 2.86
C GLY A 116 7.33 12.09 2.19
N GLY A 117 6.06 11.69 2.28
CA GLY A 117 5.56 10.47 1.67
C GLY A 117 5.32 10.58 0.17
N ILE A 118 4.93 9.44 -0.40
CA ILE A 118 4.45 9.29 -1.76
C ILE A 118 2.96 8.98 -1.73
N ILE A 119 2.22 9.67 -2.58
CA ILE A 119 0.76 9.57 -2.63
C ILE A 119 0.36 8.95 -3.97
N ALA A 120 -0.43 7.88 -3.93
CA ALA A 120 -1.03 7.26 -5.10
C ALA A 120 -2.55 7.38 -5.06
N MET A 121 -3.14 7.72 -6.20
CA MET A 121 -4.59 7.86 -6.39
C MET A 121 -5.10 6.86 -7.43
N ASN A 122 -6.29 6.29 -7.23
CA ASN A 122 -6.88 5.38 -8.21
C ASN A 122 -7.73 6.08 -9.29
N ARG A 123 -7.93 7.40 -9.19
CA ARG A 123 -8.68 8.22 -10.15
C ARG A 123 -7.83 9.43 -10.60
N PRO A 124 -8.19 10.10 -11.71
CA PRO A 124 -7.50 11.31 -12.14
C PRO A 124 -7.49 12.37 -11.03
N LEU A 125 -6.32 12.98 -10.79
CA LEU A 125 -6.16 14.01 -9.76
C LEU A 125 -6.93 15.29 -10.12
N ASP A 126 -7.79 15.73 -9.20
CA ASP A 126 -8.55 16.98 -9.30
C ASP A 126 -7.91 18.14 -8.52
N ALA A 127 -8.36 19.36 -8.81
CA ALA A 127 -7.87 20.59 -8.18
C ALA A 127 -8.03 20.59 -6.65
N THR A 128 -9.20 20.20 -6.13
CA THR A 128 -9.50 20.20 -4.69
C THR A 128 -8.54 19.30 -3.93
N THR A 129 -8.29 18.10 -4.46
CA THR A 129 -7.36 17.14 -3.89
C THR A 129 -5.92 17.63 -4.00
N ALA A 130 -5.53 18.24 -5.13
CA ALA A 130 -4.21 18.84 -5.30
C ALA A 130 -3.94 19.97 -4.30
N GLU A 131 -4.93 20.82 -4.01
CA GLU A 131 -4.83 21.86 -2.97
C GLU A 131 -4.60 21.25 -1.59
N ALA A 132 -5.36 20.21 -1.23
CA ALA A 132 -5.19 19.52 0.04
C ALA A 132 -3.79 18.88 0.17
N ILE A 133 -3.33 18.17 -0.86
CA ILE A 133 -2.00 17.54 -0.85
C ILE A 133 -0.89 18.57 -0.72
N THR A 134 -0.98 19.70 -1.40
CA THR A 134 0.11 20.71 -1.41
C THR A 134 0.27 21.50 -0.11
N GLN A 135 -0.63 21.29 0.87
CA GLN A 135 -0.46 21.73 2.25
C GLN A 135 0.52 20.84 3.03
N LEU A 136 0.67 19.59 2.61
CA LEU A 136 1.65 18.65 3.14
C LEU A 136 2.94 18.70 2.32
N PHE A 137 4.08 18.44 2.95
CA PHE A 137 5.29 18.16 2.20
C PHE A 137 5.20 16.75 1.61
N THR A 138 5.11 16.65 0.29
CA THR A 138 5.00 15.38 -0.47
C THR A 138 6.15 15.29 -1.46
N GLU A 139 6.73 14.11 -1.64
CA GLU A 139 7.83 13.88 -2.59
C GLU A 139 7.32 13.57 -4.01
N VAL A 140 6.33 12.69 -4.11
CA VAL A 140 5.76 12.19 -5.38
C VAL A 140 4.25 11.99 -5.26
N ILE A 141 3.52 12.35 -6.32
CA ILE A 141 2.13 11.95 -6.56
C ILE A 141 2.09 11.10 -7.83
N ILE A 142 1.37 9.98 -7.81
CA ILE A 142 1.06 9.16 -8.99
C ILE A 142 -0.45 8.95 -9.12
N ALA A 143 -0.99 9.16 -10.32
CA ALA A 143 -2.43 9.01 -10.60
C ALA A 143 -2.68 8.68 -12.08
N PRO A 144 -3.81 8.01 -12.42
CA PRO A 144 -4.23 7.75 -13.80
C PRO A 144 -4.83 8.99 -14.46
N GLY A 145 -4.05 10.08 -14.53
CA GLY A 145 -4.47 11.37 -15.05
C GLY A 145 -4.46 12.48 -14.00
N ALA A 146 -4.56 13.72 -14.49
CA ALA A 146 -4.71 14.92 -13.68
C ALA A 146 -5.33 16.02 -14.55
N ASP A 147 -6.30 16.76 -14.01
CA ASP A 147 -6.86 17.92 -14.69
C ASP A 147 -5.84 19.09 -14.76
N ASP A 148 -6.10 20.07 -15.62
CA ASP A 148 -5.17 21.19 -15.83
C ASP A 148 -5.03 22.08 -14.58
N ALA A 149 -6.09 22.20 -13.78
CA ALA A 149 -6.07 23.00 -12.55
C ALA A 149 -5.17 22.35 -11.50
N ALA A 150 -5.29 21.04 -11.29
CA ALA A 150 -4.42 20.22 -10.45
C ALA A 150 -2.96 20.34 -10.90
N ARG A 151 -2.70 20.19 -12.20
CA ARG A 151 -1.33 20.37 -12.76
C ARG A 151 -0.76 21.74 -12.40
N ASN A 152 -1.55 22.81 -12.52
CA ASN A 152 -1.12 24.17 -12.17
C ASN A 152 -0.83 24.34 -10.67
N ILE A 153 -1.66 23.75 -9.80
CA ILE A 153 -1.46 23.77 -8.35
C ILE A 153 -0.17 23.02 -7.97
N ILE A 154 0.04 21.82 -8.51
CA ILE A 154 1.26 21.04 -8.28
C ILE A 154 2.50 21.76 -8.87
N ALA A 155 2.35 22.47 -9.99
CA ALA A 155 3.43 23.22 -10.63
C ALA A 155 4.06 24.28 -9.70
N ALA A 156 3.28 24.85 -8.78
CA ALA A 156 3.77 25.81 -7.79
C ALA A 156 4.78 25.20 -6.80
N LYS A 157 4.77 23.88 -6.61
CA LYS A 157 5.74 23.15 -5.78
C LYS A 157 6.88 22.60 -6.64
N LYS A 158 7.90 23.42 -6.92
CA LYS A 158 9.03 23.12 -7.84
C LYS A 158 9.66 21.72 -7.70
N ASN A 159 9.69 21.15 -6.49
CA ASN A 159 10.33 19.87 -6.23
C ASN A 159 9.38 18.67 -6.26
N LEU A 160 8.07 18.90 -6.12
CA LEU A 160 7.06 17.85 -6.05
C LEU A 160 6.94 17.19 -7.43
N ARG A 161 7.03 15.86 -7.47
CA ARG A 161 6.89 15.10 -8.71
C ARG A 161 5.45 14.70 -8.93
N LEU A 162 4.95 14.90 -10.13
CA LEU A 162 3.66 14.37 -10.57
C LEU A 162 3.91 13.37 -11.69
N LEU A 163 3.50 12.13 -11.46
CA LEU A 163 3.56 11.04 -12.42
C LEU A 163 2.14 10.69 -12.89
N ILE A 164 1.97 10.58 -14.20
CA ILE A 164 0.70 10.26 -14.84
C ILE A 164 0.80 8.90 -15.50
N THR A 165 -0.11 8.00 -15.16
CA THR A 165 -0.30 6.71 -15.85
C THR A 165 -1.50 6.76 -16.78
N THR A 166 -1.57 5.83 -17.74
CA THR A 166 -2.72 5.70 -18.66
C THR A 166 -3.86 4.87 -18.08
N GLY A 167 -3.61 4.16 -16.98
CA GLY A 167 -4.59 3.39 -16.23
C GLY A 167 -4.04 2.99 -14.86
N LEU A 168 -4.66 1.98 -14.24
CA LEU A 168 -4.16 1.34 -13.03
C LEU A 168 -3.48 0.02 -13.36
N ALA A 169 -2.68 -0.47 -12.42
CA ALA A 169 -2.13 -1.81 -12.55
C ALA A 169 -3.25 -2.85 -12.45
N ASP A 170 -3.27 -3.82 -13.36
CA ASP A 170 -4.13 -4.98 -13.17
C ASP A 170 -3.64 -5.79 -11.96
N ARG A 171 -4.46 -5.85 -10.92
CA ARG A 171 -4.16 -6.57 -9.67
C ARG A 171 -4.17 -8.08 -9.85
N HIS A 172 -4.86 -8.60 -10.86
CA HIS A 172 -4.96 -10.03 -11.18
C HIS A 172 -3.94 -10.49 -12.21
N ALA A 173 -3.26 -9.55 -12.89
CA ALA A 173 -2.22 -9.89 -13.85
C ALA A 173 -1.14 -10.74 -13.20
N GLU A 174 -0.84 -11.86 -13.85
CA GLU A 174 0.29 -12.71 -13.51
C GLU A 174 1.60 -11.98 -13.73
N GLY A 175 2.62 -12.36 -12.96
CA GLY A 175 3.94 -11.78 -13.07
C GLY A 175 4.95 -12.54 -12.23
N LEU A 176 6.23 -12.24 -12.42
CA LEU A 176 7.30 -12.76 -11.60
C LEU A 176 7.78 -11.70 -10.62
N SER A 177 7.99 -12.10 -9.38
CA SER A 177 8.71 -11.34 -8.37
C SER A 177 10.06 -12.00 -8.13
N LEU A 178 11.11 -11.18 -8.15
CA LEU A 178 12.49 -11.62 -8.00
C LEU A 178 13.09 -10.98 -6.76
N ARG A 179 13.85 -11.78 -5.99
CA ARG A 179 14.63 -11.30 -4.85
C ARG A 179 16.06 -11.79 -4.98
N THR A 180 17.02 -10.87 -4.98
CA THR A 180 18.44 -11.23 -5.00
C THR A 180 18.86 -11.86 -3.68
N VAL A 181 19.75 -12.85 -3.77
CA VAL A 181 20.45 -13.47 -2.63
C VAL A 181 21.94 -13.57 -2.97
N ALA A 182 22.79 -13.83 -1.99
CA ALA A 182 24.22 -13.99 -2.25
C ALA A 182 24.44 -15.14 -3.27
N GLY A 183 25.00 -14.80 -4.44
CA GLY A 183 25.29 -15.75 -5.52
C GLY A 183 24.09 -16.17 -6.38
N GLY A 184 22.90 -15.58 -6.22
CA GLY A 184 21.73 -15.96 -7.03
C GLY A 184 20.49 -15.08 -6.81
N PHE A 185 19.32 -15.62 -7.15
CA PHE A 185 18.03 -14.98 -6.90
C PHE A 185 16.92 -16.01 -6.66
N LEU A 186 15.93 -15.62 -5.87
CA LEU A 186 14.65 -16.32 -5.73
C LEU A 186 13.69 -15.78 -6.78
N ALA A 187 12.89 -16.65 -7.38
CA ALA A 187 11.84 -16.31 -8.31
C ALA A 187 10.53 -16.94 -7.87
N GLN A 188 9.47 -16.14 -7.80
CA GLN A 188 8.13 -16.58 -7.44
C GLN A 188 7.10 -15.84 -8.27
N ASN A 189 5.86 -16.33 -8.30
CA ASN A 189 4.76 -15.58 -8.87
C ASN A 189 4.49 -14.33 -8.01
N ARG A 190 4.07 -13.25 -8.66
CA ARG A 190 3.48 -12.09 -8.00
C ARG A 190 2.27 -12.56 -7.19
N ASP A 191 2.06 -11.94 -6.03
CA ASP A 191 0.83 -12.16 -5.29
C ASP A 191 -0.34 -11.47 -6.00
N ALA A 192 -1.01 -12.20 -6.89
CA ALA A 192 -2.23 -11.80 -7.58
C ALA A 192 -3.50 -12.33 -6.88
N GLY A 193 -3.35 -12.87 -5.65
CA GLY A 193 -4.46 -13.44 -4.90
C GLY A 193 -5.49 -12.39 -4.50
N ALA A 194 -6.77 -12.78 -4.54
CA ALA A 194 -7.90 -11.99 -4.07
C ALA A 194 -8.76 -12.81 -3.11
N VAL A 195 -9.15 -12.19 -1.99
CA VAL A 195 -10.04 -12.79 -0.99
C VAL A 195 -11.41 -12.14 -1.13
N THR A 196 -12.43 -12.98 -1.23
CA THR A 196 -13.83 -12.57 -1.30
C THR A 196 -14.56 -13.08 -0.06
N PRO A 197 -15.77 -12.59 0.26
CA PRO A 197 -16.54 -13.06 1.41
C PRO A 197 -16.69 -14.59 1.48
N GLU A 198 -16.78 -15.27 0.32
CA GLU A 198 -16.99 -16.71 0.22
C GLU A 198 -15.76 -17.52 0.69
N HIS A 199 -14.56 -16.92 0.62
CA HIS A 199 -13.34 -17.51 1.13
C HIS A 199 -13.24 -17.41 2.67
N LEU A 200 -14.08 -16.58 3.30
CA LEU A 200 -14.02 -16.31 4.73
C LEU A 200 -14.87 -17.29 5.54
N LYS A 201 -14.39 -17.64 6.73
CA LYS A 201 -15.13 -18.47 7.69
C LYS A 201 -15.17 -17.80 9.06
N THR A 202 -16.38 -17.50 9.53
CA THR A 202 -16.61 -17.04 10.90
C THR A 202 -16.27 -18.15 11.90
N VAL A 203 -15.36 -17.85 12.83
CA VAL A 203 -14.88 -18.79 13.88
C VAL A 203 -15.26 -18.36 15.29
N THR A 204 -16.09 -17.32 15.42
CA THR A 204 -16.55 -16.73 16.67
C THR A 204 -18.07 -16.90 16.83
N LYS A 205 -18.57 -16.65 18.05
CA LYS A 205 -20.03 -16.69 18.34
C LYS A 205 -20.80 -15.58 17.61
N ARG A 206 -20.23 -14.38 17.54
CA ARG A 206 -20.76 -13.23 16.79
C ARG A 206 -20.16 -13.26 15.38
N ALA A 207 -21.00 -13.13 14.36
CA ALA A 207 -20.55 -12.89 13.00
C ALA A 207 -20.34 -11.39 12.77
N PRO A 208 -19.39 -10.99 11.91
CA PRO A 208 -19.29 -9.60 11.48
C PRO A 208 -20.58 -9.15 10.76
N ASP A 209 -20.97 -7.90 10.94
CA ASP A 209 -22.00 -7.30 10.09
C ASP A 209 -21.45 -6.92 8.69
N VAL A 210 -22.31 -6.34 7.85
CA VAL A 210 -21.94 -5.99 6.46
C VAL A 210 -20.83 -4.94 6.40
N SER A 211 -20.88 -3.91 7.25
CA SER A 211 -19.84 -2.88 7.34
C SER A 211 -18.52 -3.44 7.86
N GLU A 212 -18.57 -4.21 8.94
CA GLU A 212 -17.40 -4.87 9.51
C GLU A 212 -16.77 -5.85 8.51
N MET A 213 -17.58 -6.57 7.71
CA MET A 213 -17.07 -7.45 6.66
C MET A 213 -16.38 -6.67 5.53
N ALA A 214 -16.94 -5.54 5.10
CA ALA A 214 -16.32 -4.67 4.11
C ALA A 214 -14.97 -4.12 4.60
N ASP A 215 -14.90 -3.67 5.86
CA ASP A 215 -13.66 -3.19 6.47
C ASP A 215 -12.63 -4.33 6.65
N LEU A 216 -13.07 -5.56 6.92
CA LEU A 216 -12.16 -6.71 7.04
C LEU A 216 -11.51 -7.05 5.69
N LEU A 217 -12.27 -6.99 4.60
CA LEU A 217 -11.75 -7.18 3.25
C LEU A 217 -10.80 -6.05 2.85
N PHE A 218 -11.18 -4.81 3.15
CA PHE A 218 -10.31 -3.64 2.95
C PHE A 218 -8.99 -3.78 3.72
N ALA A 219 -9.05 -4.08 5.02
CA ALA A 219 -7.87 -4.26 5.86
C ALA A 219 -6.97 -5.40 5.35
N TRP A 220 -7.57 -6.48 4.85
CA TRP A 220 -6.84 -7.59 4.25
C TRP A 220 -6.11 -7.21 2.96
N GLN A 221 -6.79 -6.48 2.06
CA GLN A 221 -6.16 -5.96 0.83
C GLN A 221 -4.98 -5.04 1.17
N VAL A 222 -5.11 -4.19 2.19
CA VAL A 222 -3.99 -3.35 2.65
C VAL A 222 -2.86 -4.20 3.25
N ALA A 223 -3.18 -5.17 4.10
CA ALA A 223 -2.19 -6.01 4.78
C ALA A 223 -1.27 -6.77 3.82
N LYS A 224 -1.76 -7.14 2.63
CA LYS A 224 -0.97 -7.73 1.53
C LYS A 224 0.25 -6.89 1.14
N HIS A 225 0.15 -5.56 1.24
CA HIS A 225 1.19 -4.61 0.84
C HIS A 225 2.03 -4.08 2.02
N VAL A 226 1.72 -4.51 3.25
CA VAL A 226 2.49 -4.16 4.44
C VAL A 226 3.58 -5.21 4.67
N LYS A 227 4.82 -4.79 4.94
CA LYS A 227 5.90 -5.76 5.21
C LYS A 227 5.61 -6.55 6.49
N SER A 228 5.82 -7.87 6.43
CA SER A 228 5.55 -8.78 7.55
C SER A 228 6.46 -8.55 8.77
N ASN A 229 5.99 -8.80 10.00
CA ASN A 229 4.61 -9.14 10.36
C ASN A 229 3.70 -7.91 10.26
N ALA A 230 2.58 -8.03 9.56
CA ALA A 230 1.64 -6.93 9.37
C ALA A 230 0.42 -7.03 10.29
N ILE A 231 0.06 -5.90 10.90
CA ILE A 231 -1.23 -5.69 11.57
C ILE A 231 -1.84 -4.40 11.04
N VAL A 232 -3.05 -4.50 10.50
CA VAL A 232 -3.80 -3.37 9.94
C VAL A 232 -5.12 -3.25 10.66
N TYR A 233 -5.32 -2.14 11.37
CA TYR A 233 -6.63 -1.76 11.89
C TYR A 233 -7.33 -0.87 10.87
N ALA A 234 -8.60 -1.14 10.61
CA ALA A 234 -9.40 -0.36 9.68
C ALA A 234 -10.81 -0.10 10.19
N LYS A 235 -11.40 1.01 9.76
CA LYS A 235 -12.75 1.41 10.07
C LYS A 235 -13.28 2.34 8.97
N ASP A 236 -14.51 2.12 8.54
CA ASP A 236 -15.23 2.97 7.57
C ASP A 236 -14.42 3.19 6.27
N GLY A 237 -13.79 2.12 5.77
CA GLY A 237 -12.98 2.11 4.56
C GLY A 237 -11.63 2.83 4.67
N ALA A 238 -11.14 3.10 5.89
CA ALA A 238 -9.86 3.75 6.13
C ALA A 238 -9.01 2.98 7.14
N THR A 239 -7.69 3.00 6.96
CA THR A 239 -6.76 2.49 7.97
C THR A 239 -6.73 3.46 9.15
N VAL A 240 -6.78 2.92 10.37
CA VAL A 240 -6.74 3.71 11.62
C VAL A 240 -5.53 3.38 12.50
N GLY A 241 -4.67 2.46 12.03
CA GLY A 241 -3.41 2.09 12.65
C GLY A 241 -2.73 0.96 11.88
N ILE A 242 -1.44 1.13 11.54
CA ILE A 242 -0.66 0.15 10.78
C ILE A 242 0.62 -0.19 11.54
N GLY A 243 0.85 -1.49 11.72
CA GLY A 243 2.05 -2.05 12.32
C GLY A 243 2.80 -2.86 11.28
N ALA A 244 3.95 -2.36 10.84
CA ALA A 244 4.70 -2.91 9.71
C ALA A 244 6.09 -3.40 10.14
N GLY A 245 6.52 -4.51 9.52
CA GLY A 245 7.92 -4.92 9.48
C GLY A 245 8.51 -5.44 10.79
N GLN A 246 7.69 -5.83 11.78
CA GLN A 246 8.22 -6.31 13.05
C GLN A 246 8.47 -7.82 13.04
N MET A 247 9.55 -8.23 13.71
CA MET A 247 9.87 -9.64 13.96
C MET A 247 8.81 -10.33 14.82
N SER A 248 8.16 -9.56 15.71
CA SER A 248 7.07 -9.99 16.57
C SER A 248 5.76 -9.36 16.11
N ARG A 249 4.76 -10.19 15.83
CA ARG A 249 3.43 -9.71 15.46
C ARG A 249 2.72 -8.97 16.59
N LEU A 250 3.06 -9.30 17.83
CA LEU A 250 2.58 -8.56 18.98
C LEU A 250 3.09 -7.12 18.96
N ASP A 251 4.33 -6.91 18.56
CA ASP A 251 4.91 -5.56 18.46
C ASP A 251 4.26 -4.79 17.32
N SER A 252 3.97 -5.42 16.17
CA SER A 252 3.16 -4.80 15.11
C SER A 252 1.81 -4.34 15.63
N SER A 253 1.11 -5.19 16.40
CA SER A 253 -0.19 -4.82 16.99
C SER A 253 -0.08 -3.63 17.95
N ARG A 254 0.94 -3.62 18.82
CA ARG A 254 1.16 -2.54 19.79
C ARG A 254 1.53 -1.23 19.11
N ILE A 255 2.40 -1.27 18.11
CA ILE A 255 2.80 -0.10 17.33
C ILE A 255 1.58 0.48 16.60
N ALA A 256 0.77 -0.36 15.96
CA ALA A 256 -0.42 0.09 15.25
C ALA A 256 -1.43 0.76 16.19
N ALA A 257 -1.68 0.17 17.37
CA ALA A 257 -2.54 0.76 18.38
C ALA A 257 -1.99 2.08 18.92
N ARG A 258 -0.68 2.14 19.21
CA ARG A 258 -0.02 3.35 19.72
C ARG A 258 -0.07 4.49 18.70
N LYS A 259 0.21 4.21 17.42
CA LYS A 259 0.09 5.22 16.35
C LYS A 259 -1.33 5.77 16.24
N SER A 260 -2.33 4.90 16.45
CA SER A 260 -3.74 5.30 16.49
C SER A 260 -4.08 6.23 17.65
N GLU A 261 -3.48 5.99 18.82
CA GLU A 261 -3.58 6.87 20.00
C GLU A 261 -2.96 8.23 19.70
N ASP A 262 -1.73 8.24 19.17
CA ASP A 262 -1.01 9.48 18.84
C ASP A 262 -1.76 10.31 17.78
N ALA A 263 -2.34 9.65 16.76
CA ALA A 263 -3.16 10.31 15.74
C ALA A 263 -4.47 10.88 16.30
N ALA A 264 -5.14 10.15 17.21
CA ALA A 264 -6.33 10.63 17.89
C ALA A 264 -6.03 11.84 18.78
N GLU A 265 -4.92 11.82 19.51
CA GLU A 265 -4.46 12.95 20.34
C GLU A 265 -4.18 14.18 19.49
N ALA A 266 -3.46 14.02 18.37
CA ALA A 266 -3.17 15.10 17.43
C ALA A 266 -4.46 15.71 16.81
N ALA A 267 -5.51 14.90 16.65
CA ALA A 267 -6.83 15.33 16.17
C ALA A 267 -7.75 15.87 17.29
N GLY A 268 -7.31 15.90 18.55
CA GLY A 268 -8.12 16.35 19.68
C GLY A 268 -9.28 15.42 20.05
N LEU A 269 -9.17 14.14 19.70
CA LEU A 269 -10.20 13.13 19.97
C LEU A 269 -10.03 12.52 21.37
N SER A 270 -11.15 12.19 22.01
CA SER A 270 -11.16 11.63 23.36
C SER A 270 -10.82 10.14 23.43
N ALA A 271 -10.69 9.48 22.28
CA ALA A 271 -10.52 8.04 22.19
C ALA A 271 -9.67 7.65 20.97
N PRO A 272 -8.86 6.57 21.05
CA PRO A 272 -8.05 6.09 19.93
C PRO A 272 -8.91 5.67 18.73
N LEU A 273 -8.42 5.90 17.51
CA LEU A 273 -9.16 5.59 16.27
C LEU A 273 -9.41 4.08 16.10
N VAL A 274 -8.56 3.23 16.68
CA VAL A 274 -8.72 1.77 16.70
C VAL A 274 -9.93 1.29 17.48
N LEU A 275 -10.52 2.10 18.37
CA LEU A 275 -11.74 1.68 19.08
C LEU A 275 -12.90 1.54 18.11
N GLY A 276 -13.51 0.36 18.08
CA GLY A 276 -14.59 0.10 17.12
C GLY A 276 -14.12 -0.45 15.77
N SER A 277 -12.81 -0.49 15.53
CA SER A 277 -12.24 -0.96 14.25
C SER A 277 -12.29 -2.48 14.10
N VAL A 278 -12.02 -2.94 12.89
CA VAL A 278 -11.63 -4.33 12.61
C VAL A 278 -10.11 -4.43 12.46
N VAL A 279 -9.58 -5.65 12.50
CA VAL A 279 -8.15 -5.89 12.32
C VAL A 279 -7.86 -7.04 11.37
N ALA A 280 -6.90 -6.84 10.48
CA ALA A 280 -6.32 -7.88 9.63
C ALA A 280 -4.86 -8.16 10.03
N SER A 281 -4.48 -9.43 9.98
CA SER A 281 -3.09 -9.85 10.08
C SER A 281 -2.71 -10.73 8.90
N ASP A 282 -1.62 -10.38 8.22
CA ASP A 282 -1.07 -11.09 7.05
C ASP A 282 -0.86 -12.59 7.28
N ALA A 283 -0.68 -13.03 8.52
CA ALA A 283 -0.53 -14.43 8.87
C ALA A 283 -1.28 -14.81 10.17
N PHE A 284 -1.37 -16.12 10.45
CA PHE A 284 -2.09 -16.66 11.62
C PHE A 284 -1.50 -16.20 12.97
N PHE A 285 -2.31 -15.78 13.94
CA PHE A 285 -1.77 -15.52 15.28
C PHE A 285 -1.25 -16.81 15.94
N PRO A 286 0.03 -16.88 16.34
CA PRO A 286 0.64 -18.12 16.86
C PRO A 286 0.16 -18.49 18.26
N VAL A 287 -0.34 -17.53 19.06
CA VAL A 287 -0.78 -17.75 20.44
C VAL A 287 -2.14 -17.07 20.67
N ARG A 288 -3.07 -17.78 21.32
CA ARG A 288 -4.43 -17.26 21.64
C ARG A 288 -4.41 -15.92 22.40
N ARG A 289 -3.41 -15.69 23.25
CA ARG A 289 -3.25 -14.44 24.03
C ARG A 289 -3.05 -13.22 23.12
N TRP A 290 -2.46 -13.36 21.94
CA TRP A 290 -2.22 -12.22 21.04
C TRP A 290 -3.51 -11.73 20.39
N SER A 291 -4.45 -12.63 20.11
CA SER A 291 -5.81 -12.26 19.74
C SER A 291 -6.58 -11.58 20.87
N VAL A 292 -6.14 -11.70 22.12
CA VAL A 292 -6.73 -10.99 23.28
C VAL A 292 -6.14 -9.58 23.39
N GLU A 293 -4.89 -9.36 23.02
CA GLU A 293 -4.27 -8.02 23.05
C GLU A 293 -4.85 -7.11 21.95
N CYS A 294 -5.12 -7.64 20.74
CA CYS A 294 -5.93 -6.90 19.76
C CYS A 294 -7.37 -6.61 20.27
N ARG A 295 -7.93 -7.46 21.15
CA ARG A 295 -9.23 -7.18 21.80
C ARG A 295 -9.13 -6.14 22.91
N GLN A 296 -7.95 -5.86 23.47
CA GLN A 296 -7.78 -4.77 24.43
C GLN A 296 -8.03 -3.41 23.77
N CYS A 297 -7.79 -3.31 22.45
CA CYS A 297 -8.21 -2.20 21.60
C CYS A 297 -9.72 -2.19 21.27
N ARG A 298 -10.53 -3.08 21.87
CA ARG A 298 -11.99 -3.21 21.64
C ARG A 298 -12.38 -3.28 20.16
N CYS A 299 -11.59 -3.99 19.35
CA CYS A 299 -11.90 -4.23 17.95
C CYS A 299 -13.08 -5.20 17.81
N HIS A 300 -13.92 -4.96 16.80
CA HIS A 300 -15.16 -5.70 16.58
C HIS A 300 -14.94 -7.03 15.84
N GLY A 301 -13.89 -7.15 15.02
CA GLY A 301 -13.58 -8.36 14.26
C GLY A 301 -12.10 -8.55 14.00
N HIS A 302 -11.69 -9.77 13.69
CA HIS A 302 -10.31 -10.08 13.28
C HIS A 302 -10.27 -11.10 12.13
N TYR A 303 -9.44 -10.85 11.12
CA TYR A 303 -9.12 -11.80 10.05
C TYR A 303 -7.63 -12.11 9.94
N SER A 304 -7.29 -13.39 9.82
CA SER A 304 -5.95 -13.88 9.47
C SER A 304 -6.04 -15.19 8.71
N THR A 305 -4.98 -15.56 7.98
CA THR A 305 -4.81 -16.93 7.47
C THR A 305 -4.93 -17.95 8.61
N ARG A 306 -5.42 -19.16 8.33
CA ARG A 306 -5.26 -20.31 9.25
C ARG A 306 -3.87 -20.93 9.07
N ARG A 307 -3.41 -21.70 10.07
CA ARG A 307 -2.39 -22.73 9.79
C ARG A 307 -2.92 -23.64 8.70
N VAL A 308 -2.26 -23.66 7.55
CA VAL A 308 -2.37 -24.75 6.60
C VAL A 308 -1.35 -25.80 7.05
N ASP A 309 -1.70 -26.59 8.08
CA ASP A 309 -1.04 -27.88 8.31
C ASP A 309 -1.98 -28.84 9.06
N PRO A 310 -2.47 -29.90 8.40
CA PRO A 310 -3.08 -31.07 9.03
C PRO A 310 -2.11 -32.27 9.08
N ARG A 311 -0.80 -32.05 9.25
CA ARG A 311 0.15 -33.10 9.65
C ARG A 311 0.40 -33.11 11.16
#